data_AF-A2DN45-F1
#
_entry.id   AF-A2DN45-F1
#
_cell.length_a   1.000
_cell.length_b   1.000
_cell.length_c   1.000
_cell.angle_alpha   90.00
_cell.angle_beta   90.00
_cell.angle_gamma   90.00
#
_symmetry.space_group_name_H-M   'P 1'
#
loop_
_entity.id
_entity.type
_entity.pdbx_description
1 polymer ?
#
loop_
_entity_poly.entity_id
_entity_poly.type
_entity_poly.pdbx_seq_one_letter_code
_entity_poly.pdbx_strand_id
1 'polypeptide(L)'
;MVVIGLNNQILQRINDYNTSDKVVLSINNVEITINKSFAVAFSKTFYSQYLLDNSTDKIDANTDIESQDTYNILKDILQYRKTEFECNETILKDLFHIGLKLEMQELINLYETYVIDKMEIDKNNCFQILEFYFDISKENKISECIDFISSHFFEINLEQLKTISNKLGIDILKRIVFNDLLVMKDEDSFARCILFLADDNEIFYTLIESIHFEFCCDEIINKIYSLANSSNCMSFLKYFHDSIIRFKNGKQINPRAFNPEDFESMIEKYKDSNDFESIYKFFERLSEYEYQAIIYKSCKEGLFEICDNNDERNVLHEASFKGNLKLIQYLVSCGCNIEMKDKNGNTPLIIACSSGHLEVVKYFISIGANKETKTKSGNTPLIMASFKGHIEIVKYLILMGVNKESKNNYGNTPLLVASFYKAPPDILQDYYKNSSNIENLEVVIYLLSVGADKEAKNKEGSTPLIISSCKGHLGIVKYLVPLGANKEATDNKGNTPLILASTNNQLEIVKYLISVGANKDAKDNDGSTSLIIASMKGHLELVKYLISVGADQEVKNNEGKNALSYAEGDVRDFLLTI
;
A
#
# COMPACT_ATOMS: atom_id res chain seq x y z
N MET A 1 30.56 38.16 -8.90
CA MET A 1 29.83 39.44 -8.79
C MET A 1 28.71 39.40 -9.81
N VAL A 2 27.49 39.69 -9.36
CA VAL A 2 26.29 39.77 -10.20
C VAL A 2 25.92 41.24 -10.32
N VAL A 3 25.68 41.73 -11.54
CA VAL A 3 25.16 43.08 -11.77
C VAL A 3 23.64 42.99 -11.82
N ILE A 4 22.95 43.67 -10.91
CA ILE A 4 21.49 43.59 -10.80
C ILE A 4 20.89 44.99 -10.97
N GLY A 5 19.94 45.12 -11.90
CA GLY A 5 19.10 46.30 -12.06
C GLY A 5 17.85 46.19 -11.19
N LEU A 6 17.73 47.01 -10.15
CA LEU A 6 16.57 47.05 -9.27
C LEU A 6 15.58 48.14 -9.69
N ASN A 7 14.31 48.04 -9.28
CA ASN A 7 13.32 49.08 -9.56
C ASN A 7 13.67 50.39 -8.82
N ASN A 8 13.18 51.53 -9.32
CA ASN A 8 13.54 52.87 -8.84
C ASN A 8 13.13 53.14 -7.37
N GLN A 9 12.10 52.47 -6.84
CA GLN A 9 11.66 52.63 -5.44
C GLN A 9 12.51 51.81 -4.46
N ILE A 10 12.93 50.60 -4.85
CA ILE A 10 13.86 49.77 -4.07
C ILE A 10 15.24 50.43 -4.03
N LEU A 11 15.72 50.90 -5.18
CA LEU A 11 16.99 51.61 -5.29
C LEU A 11 16.98 52.90 -4.50
N GLN A 12 15.88 53.66 -4.45
CA GLN A 12 15.80 54.81 -3.54
C GLN A 12 15.98 54.41 -2.07
N ARG A 13 15.43 53.27 -1.64
CA ARG A 13 15.61 52.76 -0.27
C ARG A 13 17.03 52.21 0.01
N ILE A 14 17.72 51.69 -1.01
CA ILE A 14 19.07 51.10 -0.91
C ILE A 14 20.19 52.13 -1.15
N ASN A 15 20.05 52.99 -2.15
CA ASN A 15 21.02 54.03 -2.55
C ASN A 15 21.11 55.17 -1.54
N ASP A 16 20.18 55.27 -0.59
CA ASP A 16 20.33 56.15 0.56
C ASP A 16 21.47 55.72 1.50
N TYR A 17 22.22 54.67 1.16
CA TYR A 17 23.32 54.14 1.95
C TYR A 17 24.56 53.80 1.10
N ASN A 18 25.71 54.36 1.49
CA ASN A 18 27.01 53.87 1.03
C ASN A 18 28.04 53.76 2.16
N THR A 19 29.01 52.87 1.94
CA THR A 19 29.55 51.91 2.92
C THR A 19 30.97 52.19 3.40
N SER A 20 31.22 52.06 4.71
CA SER A 20 32.44 51.39 5.24
C SER A 20 32.48 51.11 6.75
N ASP A 21 31.56 51.65 7.57
CA ASP A 21 31.66 51.51 9.03
C ASP A 21 30.60 50.56 9.63
N LYS A 22 31.08 49.54 10.35
CA LYS A 22 30.27 48.56 11.11
C LYS A 22 29.96 49.09 12.51
N VAL A 23 28.72 48.94 12.96
CA VAL A 23 28.26 49.21 14.32
C VAL A 23 27.60 47.97 14.89
N VAL A 24 27.98 47.61 16.11
CA VAL A 24 27.36 46.51 16.85
C VAL A 24 26.22 47.09 17.69
N LEU A 25 24.98 46.71 17.39
CA LEU A 25 23.81 47.01 18.21
C LEU A 25 23.62 45.87 19.21
N SER A 26 23.51 46.19 20.49
CA SER A 26 23.13 45.23 21.53
C SER A 26 21.67 45.46 21.92
N ILE A 27 20.83 44.48 21.65
CA ILE A 27 19.40 44.48 22.03
C ILE A 27 19.16 43.20 22.82
N ASN A 28 18.70 43.31 24.07
CA ASN A 28 18.41 42.17 24.96
C ASN A 28 19.56 41.14 25.04
N ASN A 29 20.80 41.60 25.21
CA ASN A 29 22.02 40.79 25.27
C ASN A 29 22.40 40.04 23.98
N VAL A 30 21.84 40.42 22.83
CA VAL A 30 22.26 39.91 21.51
C VAL A 30 22.94 41.03 20.72
N GLU A 31 24.18 40.78 20.30
CA GLU A 31 24.99 41.71 19.50
C GLU A 31 24.78 41.47 18.00
N ILE A 32 24.28 42.48 17.29
CA ILE A 32 24.05 42.45 15.84
C ILE A 32 24.92 43.50 15.19
N THR A 33 25.83 43.06 14.31
CA THR A 33 26.69 43.97 13.56
C THR A 33 25.97 44.44 12.30
N ILE A 34 25.58 45.71 12.26
CA ILE A 34 24.97 46.34 11.08
C ILE A 34 25.82 47.53 10.64
N ASN A 35 25.63 48.00 9.41
CA ASN A 35 26.26 49.25 9.00
C ASN A 35 25.71 50.42 9.85
N LYS A 36 26.57 51.35 10.26
CA LYS A 36 26.24 52.56 11.03
C LYS A 36 25.02 53.32 10.49
N SER A 37 24.87 53.36 9.18
CA SER A 37 23.80 54.08 8.51
C SER A 37 22.49 53.27 8.48
N PHE A 38 22.58 51.92 8.48
CA PHE A 38 21.45 51.03 8.72
C PHE A 38 20.89 51.18 10.15
N ALA A 39 21.73 51.48 11.15
CA ALA A 39 21.26 51.73 12.51
C ALA A 39 20.34 52.96 12.61
N VAL A 40 20.51 53.94 11.73
CA VAL A 40 19.69 55.15 11.66
C VAL A 40 18.37 54.91 10.92
N ALA A 41 18.37 54.12 9.83
CA ALA A 41 17.11 53.63 9.23
C ALA A 41 16.36 52.74 10.23
N PHE A 42 17.09 51.87 10.93
CA PHE A 42 16.53 51.00 11.95
C PHE A 42 15.89 51.80 13.08
N SER A 43 16.55 52.85 13.58
CA SER A 43 15.97 53.73 14.59
C SER A 43 14.75 54.48 14.07
N LYS A 44 14.72 54.92 12.80
CA LYS A 44 13.56 55.59 12.17
C LYS A 44 12.37 54.67 11.94
N THR A 45 12.59 53.44 11.48
CA THR A 45 11.54 52.44 11.27
C THR A 45 10.99 51.96 12.61
N PHE A 46 11.88 51.74 13.59
CA PHE A 46 11.49 51.47 14.98
C PHE A 46 10.73 52.67 15.57
N TYR A 47 11.13 53.91 15.30
CA TYR A 47 10.41 55.13 15.68
C TYR A 47 9.01 55.21 15.06
N SER A 48 8.83 54.73 13.83
CA SER A 48 7.52 54.73 13.14
C SER A 48 6.60 53.57 13.52
N GLN A 49 7.14 52.39 13.84
CA GLN A 49 6.37 51.22 14.27
C GLN A 49 6.04 51.24 15.77
N TYR A 50 6.94 51.78 16.61
CA TYR A 50 6.74 51.83 18.06
C TYR A 50 5.86 53.02 18.53
N LEU A 51 5.38 53.84 17.59
CA LEU A 51 4.36 54.88 17.84
C LEU A 51 2.93 54.37 17.64
N LEU A 52 2.74 53.08 17.34
CA LEU A 52 1.43 52.41 17.31
C LEU A 52 1.10 51.62 18.58
N ASP A 53 2.07 51.37 19.45
CA ASP A 53 1.82 50.80 20.79
C ASP A 53 2.33 51.75 21.88
N ASN A 54 1.38 52.39 22.56
CA ASN A 54 1.59 53.33 23.65
C ASN A 54 2.37 52.72 24.82
N SER A 55 3.69 52.86 24.84
CA SER A 55 4.47 52.92 26.08
C SER A 55 5.71 53.79 25.90
N THR A 56 5.54 55.10 26.03
CA THR A 56 6.62 56.07 26.10
C THR A 56 7.33 55.95 27.45
N ASP A 57 8.60 55.56 27.44
CA ASP A 57 9.58 56.18 28.32
C ASP A 57 10.95 56.29 27.63
N LYS A 58 11.23 57.55 27.22
CA LYS A 58 12.52 58.21 26.93
C LYS A 58 13.37 57.73 25.75
N ILE A 59 13.21 58.40 24.60
CA ILE A 59 14.35 58.92 23.82
C ILE A 59 14.01 60.33 23.33
N ASP A 60 14.81 61.30 23.74
CA ASP A 60 14.69 62.73 23.44
C ASP A 60 15.08 63.01 21.97
N ALA A 61 14.18 63.60 21.19
CA ALA A 61 14.30 63.83 19.75
C ALA A 61 14.44 65.33 19.40
N ASN A 62 15.03 66.13 20.28
CA ASN A 62 15.33 67.53 20.01
C ASN A 62 16.82 67.78 19.74
N THR A 63 17.39 67.11 18.74
CA THR A 63 18.69 67.56 18.18
C THR A 63 18.46 68.09 16.78
N ASP A 64 18.47 69.42 16.67
CA ASP A 64 18.53 70.13 15.39
C ASP A 64 19.74 69.63 14.58
N ILE A 65 19.54 69.50 13.28
CA ILE A 65 20.59 69.09 12.33
C ILE A 65 21.54 70.28 12.16
N GLU A 66 22.56 70.36 13.03
CA GLU A 66 23.40 71.56 13.18
C GLU A 66 24.70 71.59 12.37
N SER A 67 25.00 70.62 11.48
CA SER A 67 26.26 70.66 10.71
C SER A 67 26.08 70.56 9.21
N GLN A 68 26.80 71.43 8.49
CA GLN A 68 26.99 71.39 7.03
C GLN A 68 27.42 70.01 6.53
N ASP A 69 28.09 69.22 7.38
CA ASP A 69 28.50 67.84 7.12
C ASP A 69 27.30 66.89 7.01
N THR A 70 26.26 67.07 7.83
CA THR A 70 25.02 66.27 7.75
C THR A 70 24.25 66.56 6.46
N TYR A 71 24.25 67.81 5.99
CA TYR A 71 23.67 68.22 4.72
C TYR A 71 24.46 67.68 3.51
N ASN A 72 25.80 67.71 3.56
CA ASN A 72 26.64 67.16 2.49
C ASN A 72 26.52 65.63 2.40
N ILE A 73 26.41 64.93 3.54
CA ILE A 73 26.13 63.50 3.59
C ILE A 73 24.75 63.19 2.99
N LEU A 74 23.70 63.93 3.36
CA LEU A 74 22.36 63.81 2.75
C LEU A 74 22.37 64.10 1.25
N LYS A 75 23.18 65.06 0.80
CA LYS A 75 23.30 65.44 -0.62
C LYS A 75 24.02 64.39 -1.46
N ASP A 76 25.09 63.79 -0.94
CA ASP A 76 25.85 62.73 -1.61
C ASP A 76 25.03 61.43 -1.70
N ILE A 77 24.23 61.14 -0.67
CA ILE A 77 23.21 60.09 -0.61
C ILE A 77 22.15 60.31 -1.70
N LEU A 78 21.57 61.51 -1.79
CA LEU A 78 20.55 61.85 -2.79
C LEU A 78 21.06 61.92 -4.25
N GLN A 79 22.38 62.03 -4.46
CA GLN A 79 22.99 62.15 -5.79
C GLN A 79 23.52 60.82 -6.37
N TYR A 80 23.48 59.71 -5.62
CA TYR A 80 23.95 58.42 -6.10
C TYR A 80 22.92 57.75 -7.04
N ARG A 81 22.96 58.11 -8.33
CA ARG A 81 22.03 57.66 -9.39
C ARG A 81 22.50 56.41 -10.15
N LYS A 82 23.16 55.46 -9.50
CA LYS A 82 23.42 54.17 -10.15
C LYS A 82 22.20 53.28 -10.00
N THR A 83 21.66 52.84 -11.15
CA THR A 83 20.54 51.89 -11.25
C THR A 83 20.99 50.43 -11.13
N GLU A 84 22.29 50.22 -11.03
CA GLU A 84 22.95 48.93 -11.04
C GLU A 84 24.03 48.93 -9.96
N PHE A 85 24.02 47.91 -9.12
CA PHE A 85 25.05 47.67 -8.12
C PHE A 85 25.59 46.25 -8.32
N GLU A 86 26.90 46.11 -8.13
CA GLU A 86 27.54 44.80 -8.16
C GLU A 86 27.46 44.17 -6.78
N CYS A 87 26.81 43.01 -6.68
CA CYS A 87 26.70 42.26 -5.44
C CYS A 87 27.46 40.94 -5.51
N ASN A 88 28.05 40.58 -4.38
CA ASN A 88 28.50 39.21 -4.12
C ASN A 88 27.42 38.49 -3.30
N GLU A 89 27.63 37.19 -3.05
CA GLU A 89 26.67 36.34 -2.33
C GLU A 89 26.39 36.84 -0.90
N THR A 90 27.39 37.40 -0.22
CA THR A 90 27.24 37.99 1.12
C THR A 90 26.27 39.18 1.10
N ILE A 91 26.42 40.09 0.14
CA ILE A 91 25.53 41.25 -0.02
C ILE A 91 24.12 40.80 -0.41
N LEU A 92 23.99 39.78 -1.27
CA LEU A 92 22.70 39.20 -1.61
C LEU A 92 21.98 38.64 -0.37
N LYS A 93 22.71 37.97 0.53
CA LYS A 93 22.16 37.46 1.79
C LYS A 93 21.69 38.57 2.73
N ASP A 94 22.47 39.65 2.84
CA ASP A 94 22.07 40.82 3.61
C ASP A 94 20.80 41.46 3.04
N LEU A 95 20.70 41.57 1.71
CA LEU A 95 19.50 42.07 1.01
C LEU A 95 18.27 41.18 1.22
N PHE A 96 18.45 39.85 1.28
CA PHE A 96 17.38 38.92 1.64
C PHE A 96 16.85 39.21 3.05
N HIS A 97 17.73 39.32 4.05
CA HIS A 97 17.31 39.61 5.42
C HIS A 97 16.62 40.97 5.56
N ILE A 98 17.07 41.97 4.80
CA ILE A 98 16.39 43.27 4.68
C ILE A 98 15.01 43.09 4.03
N GLY A 99 14.94 42.30 2.96
CA GLY A 99 13.71 41.97 2.24
C GLY A 99 12.66 41.34 3.14
N LEU A 100 13.03 40.31 3.92
CA LEU A 100 12.16 39.69 4.92
C LEU A 100 11.67 40.70 5.96
N LYS A 101 12.58 41.49 6.52
CA LYS A 101 12.27 42.42 7.62
C LYS A 101 11.40 43.60 7.20
N LEU A 102 11.51 44.02 5.95
CA LEU A 102 10.75 45.13 5.38
C LEU A 102 9.58 44.66 4.50
N GLU A 103 9.30 43.35 4.45
CA GLU A 103 8.27 42.73 3.61
C GLU A 103 8.41 43.11 2.12
N MET A 104 9.65 43.28 1.64
CA MET A 104 9.96 43.64 0.25
C MET A 104 10.22 42.39 -0.59
N GLN A 105 9.16 41.87 -1.23
CA GLN A 105 9.22 40.64 -2.04
C GLN A 105 10.26 40.71 -3.17
N GLU A 106 10.50 41.89 -3.74
CA GLU A 106 11.46 42.08 -4.83
C GLU A 106 12.90 41.77 -4.41
N LEU A 107 13.28 42.07 -3.16
CA LEU A 107 14.60 41.75 -2.61
C LEU A 107 14.73 40.27 -2.24
N ILE A 108 13.64 39.68 -1.76
CA ILE A 108 13.55 38.24 -1.51
C ILE A 108 13.74 37.48 -2.83
N ASN A 109 13.02 37.89 -3.88
CA ASN A 109 13.09 37.29 -5.20
C ASN A 109 14.48 37.41 -5.82
N LEU A 110 15.26 38.47 -5.53
CA LEU A 110 16.64 38.56 -6.01
C LEU A 110 17.52 37.45 -5.44
N TYR A 111 17.44 37.23 -4.13
CA TYR A 111 18.22 36.15 -3.50
C TYR A 111 17.73 34.78 -4.00
N GLU A 112 16.42 34.62 -4.16
CA GLU A 112 15.84 33.43 -4.75
C GLU A 112 16.40 33.17 -6.15
N THR A 113 16.26 34.12 -7.08
CA THR A 113 16.66 33.96 -8.49
C THR A 113 18.16 33.80 -8.71
N TYR A 114 18.98 34.50 -7.93
CA TYR A 114 20.43 34.53 -8.17
C TYR A 114 21.22 33.54 -7.32
N VAL A 115 20.67 33.06 -6.20
CA VAL A 115 21.33 32.13 -5.30
C VAL A 115 20.55 30.82 -5.23
N ILE A 116 19.30 30.86 -4.75
CA ILE A 116 18.55 29.64 -4.41
C ILE A 116 18.13 28.84 -5.66
N ASP A 117 17.56 29.47 -6.69
CA ASP A 117 17.07 28.82 -7.91
C ASP A 117 18.19 28.13 -8.72
N LYS A 118 19.44 28.50 -8.44
CA LYS A 118 20.64 27.92 -9.08
C LYS A 118 21.34 26.88 -8.20
N MET A 119 20.89 26.67 -6.96
CA MET A 119 21.46 25.67 -6.07
C MET A 119 20.82 24.30 -6.35
N GLU A 120 21.67 23.31 -6.59
CA GLU A 120 21.27 21.90 -6.48
C GLU A 120 21.24 21.52 -4.99
N ILE A 121 20.17 20.87 -4.55
CA ILE A 121 20.01 20.46 -3.14
C ILE A 121 21.04 19.37 -2.83
N ASP A 122 21.87 19.62 -1.83
CA ASP A 122 22.86 18.68 -1.30
C ASP A 122 22.93 18.76 0.24
N LYS A 123 23.78 17.92 0.84
CA LYS A 123 23.94 17.85 2.31
C LYS A 123 24.51 19.11 2.97
N ASN A 124 25.15 19.99 2.20
CA ASN A 124 25.74 21.22 2.70
C ASN A 124 24.72 22.36 2.71
N ASN A 125 23.74 22.34 1.79
CA ASN A 125 22.80 23.44 1.59
C ASN A 125 21.32 23.10 1.89
N CYS A 126 20.93 21.82 2.02
CA CYS A 126 19.52 21.43 2.18
C CYS A 126 18.83 22.10 3.37
N PHE A 127 19.51 22.26 4.50
CA PHE A 127 18.96 22.95 5.68
C PHE A 127 18.84 24.45 5.48
N GLN A 128 19.82 25.05 4.81
CA GLN A 128 19.81 26.48 4.49
C GLN A 128 18.66 26.80 3.52
N ILE A 129 18.43 25.93 2.54
CA ILE A 129 17.35 26.05 1.57
C ILE A 129 15.99 25.81 2.26
N LEU A 130 15.90 24.81 3.14
CA LEU A 130 14.70 24.54 3.92
C LEU A 130 14.34 25.74 4.82
N GLU A 131 15.33 26.32 5.51
CA GLU A 131 15.16 27.53 6.32
C GLU A 131 14.66 28.70 5.45
N PHE A 132 15.30 28.93 4.30
CA PHE A 132 14.91 29.98 3.36
C PHE A 132 13.45 29.85 2.89
N TYR A 133 13.04 28.69 2.40
CA TYR A 133 11.70 28.50 1.84
C TYR A 133 10.61 28.51 2.91
N PHE A 134 10.95 28.13 4.14
CA PHE A 134 10.05 28.26 5.27
C PHE A 134 9.80 29.73 5.63
N ASP A 135 10.86 30.55 5.70
CA ASP A 135 10.75 31.99 6.01
C ASP A 135 9.85 32.75 5.02
N ILE A 136 9.79 32.31 3.76
CA ILE A 136 8.95 32.90 2.71
C ILE A 136 7.67 32.11 2.43
N SER A 137 7.39 31.07 3.24
CA SER A 137 6.16 30.25 3.19
C SER A 137 5.85 29.62 1.82
N LYS A 138 6.87 29.16 1.08
CA LYS A 138 6.69 28.48 -0.23
C LYS A 138 6.81 26.96 -0.10
N GLU A 139 5.75 26.23 -0.41
CA GLU A 139 5.66 24.79 -0.13
C GLU A 139 6.46 23.87 -1.08
N ASN A 140 6.59 24.22 -2.36
CA ASN A 140 7.08 23.28 -3.39
C ASN A 140 8.51 22.76 -3.09
N LYS A 141 9.42 23.67 -2.71
CA LYS A 141 10.82 23.33 -2.40
C LYS A 141 11.03 22.80 -0.98
N ILE A 142 10.10 23.08 -0.07
CA ILE A 142 10.10 22.47 1.27
C ILE A 142 9.95 20.95 1.16
N SER A 143 9.06 20.47 0.28
CA SER A 143 8.90 19.01 0.08
C SER A 143 10.18 18.38 -0.47
N GLU A 144 10.81 18.98 -1.49
CA GLU A 144 12.07 18.48 -2.05
C GLU A 144 13.19 18.40 -1.00
N CYS A 145 13.32 19.43 -0.14
CA CYS A 145 14.29 19.39 0.96
C CYS A 145 13.95 18.33 2.00
N ILE A 146 12.67 18.15 2.34
CA ILE A 146 12.23 17.10 3.28
C ILE A 146 12.50 15.72 2.69
N ASP A 147 12.18 15.48 1.43
CA ASP A 147 12.42 14.20 0.75
C ASP A 147 13.93 13.90 0.68
N PHE A 148 14.75 14.92 0.39
CA PHE A 148 16.21 14.79 0.44
C PHE A 148 16.71 14.44 1.84
N ILE A 149 16.26 15.18 2.86
CA ILE A 149 16.63 14.99 4.26
C ILE A 149 16.22 13.60 4.74
N SER A 150 14.99 13.17 4.46
CA SER A 150 14.49 11.84 4.82
C SER A 150 15.30 10.74 4.14
N SER A 151 15.62 10.89 2.84
CA SER A 151 16.41 9.91 2.10
C SER A 151 17.87 9.81 2.55
N HIS A 152 18.40 10.83 3.22
CA HIS A 152 19.80 10.89 3.69
C HIS A 152 19.91 11.13 5.20
N PHE A 153 18.89 10.75 5.97
CA PHE A 153 18.78 11.15 7.38
C PHE A 153 19.94 10.66 8.24
N PHE A 154 20.54 9.51 7.93
CA PHE A 154 21.70 8.99 8.64
C PHE A 154 22.99 9.81 8.45
N GLU A 155 23.11 10.59 7.37
CA GLU A 155 24.26 11.48 7.14
C GLU A 155 24.09 12.83 7.86
N ILE A 156 22.89 13.12 8.32
CA ILE A 156 22.57 14.37 9.00
C ILE A 156 23.02 14.27 10.45
N ASN A 157 23.90 15.18 10.85
CA ASN A 157 24.41 15.17 12.21
C ASN A 157 23.38 15.75 13.20
N LEU A 158 23.57 15.41 14.48
CA LEU A 158 22.68 15.79 15.57
C LEU A 158 22.53 17.31 15.72
N GLU A 159 23.61 18.08 15.47
CA GLU A 159 23.60 19.54 15.57
C GLU A 159 22.76 20.20 14.47
N GLN A 160 22.79 19.66 13.26
CA GLN A 160 21.97 20.11 12.13
C GLN A 160 20.49 19.87 12.42
N LEU A 161 20.13 18.68 12.89
CA LEU A 161 18.76 18.35 13.32
C LEU A 161 18.29 19.24 14.47
N LYS A 162 19.15 19.50 15.46
CA LYS A 162 18.85 20.42 16.57
C LYS A 162 18.57 21.84 16.05
N THR A 163 19.29 22.28 15.03
CA THR A 163 19.11 23.61 14.42
C THR A 163 17.72 23.73 13.76
N ILE A 164 17.31 22.72 12.98
CA ILE A 164 15.95 22.64 12.40
C ILE A 164 14.90 22.64 13.52
N SER A 165 15.09 21.77 14.50
CA SER A 165 14.18 21.60 15.64
C SER A 165 13.87 22.93 16.33
N ASN A 166 14.92 23.71 16.60
CA ASN A 166 14.81 24.97 17.33
C ASN A 166 14.24 26.11 16.47
N LYS A 167 14.54 26.15 15.17
CA LYS A 167 14.12 27.25 14.29
C LYS A 167 12.76 27.03 13.64
N LEU A 168 12.51 25.81 13.19
CA LEU A 168 11.41 25.46 12.29
C LEU A 168 10.30 24.67 13.00
N GLY A 169 10.59 24.13 14.19
CA GLY A 169 9.60 23.50 15.06
C GLY A 169 9.32 22.02 14.74
N ILE A 170 8.45 21.42 15.56
CA ILE A 170 8.16 19.99 15.54
C ILE A 170 7.45 19.51 14.26
N ASP A 171 6.72 20.39 13.57
CA ASP A 171 5.93 19.99 12.39
C ASP A 171 6.83 19.53 11.24
N ILE A 172 7.96 20.20 11.01
CA ILE A 172 8.94 19.78 10.00
C ILE A 172 9.62 18.48 10.41
N LEU A 173 9.98 18.33 11.69
CA LEU A 173 10.56 17.08 12.19
C LEU A 173 9.60 15.91 12.03
N LYS A 174 8.30 16.09 12.31
CA LYS A 174 7.28 15.07 12.06
C LYS A 174 7.22 14.71 10.58
N ARG A 175 7.21 15.69 9.68
CA ARG A 175 7.23 15.43 8.23
C ARG A 175 8.46 14.64 7.79
N ILE A 176 9.61 14.90 8.39
CA ILE A 176 10.85 14.16 8.10
C ILE A 176 10.77 12.72 8.63
N VAL A 177 10.36 12.56 9.89
CA VAL A 177 10.35 11.29 10.63
C VAL A 177 9.27 10.32 10.15
N PHE A 178 8.12 10.84 9.75
CA PHE A 178 7.01 10.06 9.19
C PHE A 178 7.04 10.00 7.66
N ASN A 179 8.13 10.43 7.03
CA ASN A 179 8.29 10.30 5.59
C ASN A 179 8.56 8.83 5.23
N ASP A 180 7.90 8.32 4.20
CA ASP A 180 8.07 6.95 3.71
C ASP A 180 9.47 6.67 3.13
N LEU A 181 10.20 7.73 2.76
CA LEU A 181 11.58 7.68 2.26
C LEU A 181 12.65 7.67 3.36
N LEU A 182 12.28 7.66 4.65
CA LEU A 182 13.26 7.78 5.74
C LEU A 182 14.27 6.61 5.75
N VAL A 183 15.54 6.91 5.44
CA VAL A 183 16.65 5.95 5.47
C VAL A 183 17.53 6.19 6.70
N MET A 184 17.76 5.14 7.50
CA MET A 184 18.60 5.18 8.70
C MET A 184 19.72 4.14 8.63
N LYS A 185 20.76 4.36 9.42
CA LYS A 185 21.80 3.37 9.65
C LYS A 185 21.27 2.17 10.45
N ASP A 186 20.61 2.46 11.56
CA ASP A 186 20.02 1.48 12.47
C ASP A 186 19.01 2.18 13.40
N GLU A 187 18.12 1.39 14.03
CA GLU A 187 17.07 1.93 14.90
C GLU A 187 17.64 2.56 16.18
N ASP A 188 18.79 2.07 16.66
CA ASP A 188 19.44 2.61 17.84
C ASP A 188 19.92 4.05 17.60
N SER A 189 20.53 4.30 16.45
CA SER A 189 21.00 5.62 16.02
C SER A 189 19.82 6.58 15.85
N PHE A 190 18.73 6.11 15.25
CA PHE A 190 17.48 6.86 15.14
C PHE A 190 16.92 7.22 16.52
N ALA A 191 16.77 6.22 17.40
CA ALA A 191 16.26 6.40 18.74
C ALA A 191 17.13 7.35 19.58
N ARG A 192 18.46 7.28 19.48
CA ARG A 192 19.37 8.22 20.15
C ARG A 192 19.16 9.66 19.69
N CYS A 193 18.90 9.89 18.41
CA CYS A 193 18.59 11.23 17.88
C CYS A 193 17.27 11.77 18.46
N ILE A 194 16.20 10.97 18.43
CA ILE A 194 14.90 11.37 18.98
C ILE A 194 14.99 11.60 20.49
N LEU A 195 15.66 10.72 21.22
CA LEU A 195 15.86 10.84 22.66
C LEU A 195 16.64 12.11 23.04
N PHE A 196 17.63 12.49 22.23
CA PHE A 196 18.35 13.74 22.45
C PHE A 196 17.45 14.97 22.30
N LEU A 197 16.56 14.99 21.30
CA LEU A 197 15.57 16.06 21.15
C LEU A 197 14.56 16.06 22.30
N ALA A 198 14.11 14.87 22.71
CA ALA A 198 13.18 14.67 23.81
C ALA A 198 13.75 15.08 25.18
N ASP A 199 15.05 14.89 25.41
CA ASP A 199 15.75 15.34 26.63
C ASP A 199 15.73 16.88 26.75
N ASP A 200 15.73 17.60 25.61
CA ASP A 200 15.72 19.07 25.60
C ASP A 200 14.31 19.66 25.80
N ASN A 201 13.26 19.03 25.27
CA ASN A 201 11.88 19.55 25.35
C ASN A 201 10.81 18.44 25.20
N GLU A 202 9.85 18.42 26.12
CA GLU A 202 8.76 17.42 26.16
C GLU A 202 7.87 17.41 24.91
N ILE A 203 7.83 18.50 24.12
CA ILE A 203 7.09 18.56 22.85
C ILE A 203 7.53 17.44 21.89
N PHE A 204 8.81 17.05 21.93
CA PHE A 204 9.38 15.99 21.09
C PHE A 204 9.06 14.57 21.55
N TYR A 205 8.41 14.38 22.71
CA TYR A 205 7.95 13.04 23.13
C TYR A 205 6.99 12.40 22.13
N THR A 206 6.26 13.22 21.36
CA THR A 206 5.42 12.70 20.28
C THR A 206 6.23 11.97 19.20
N LEU A 207 7.50 12.29 18.99
CA LEU A 207 8.35 11.61 18.01
C LEU A 207 8.81 10.22 18.49
N ILE A 208 8.75 9.92 19.78
CA ILE A 208 9.14 8.60 20.32
C ILE A 208 8.25 7.49 19.74
N GLU A 209 7.02 7.81 19.35
CA GLU A 209 6.09 6.87 18.69
C GLU A 209 6.61 6.31 17.37
N SER A 210 7.52 7.04 16.74
CA SER A 210 8.13 6.61 15.49
C SER A 210 9.18 5.52 15.72
N ILE A 211 9.73 5.35 16.93
CA ILE A 211 10.80 4.40 17.20
C ILE A 211 10.25 2.96 17.27
N HIS A 212 10.88 2.05 16.54
CA HIS A 212 10.54 0.64 16.59
C HIS A 212 11.31 -0.08 17.71
N PHE A 213 10.76 -0.03 18.92
CA PHE A 213 11.39 -0.57 20.15
C PHE A 213 11.90 -2.01 20.02
N GLU A 214 11.27 -2.83 19.19
CA GLU A 214 11.65 -4.22 19.00
C GLU A 214 13.00 -4.43 18.29
N PHE A 215 13.57 -3.36 17.70
CA PHE A 215 14.91 -3.36 17.13
C PHE A 215 15.92 -2.57 17.96
N CYS A 216 15.51 -2.00 19.10
CA CYS A 216 16.38 -1.21 19.95
C CYS A 216 17.12 -2.07 20.98
N CYS A 217 18.33 -1.66 21.37
CA CYS A 217 19.04 -2.28 22.49
C CYS A 217 18.44 -1.92 23.86
N ASP A 218 18.71 -2.76 24.86
CA ASP A 218 18.21 -2.59 26.24
C ASP A 218 18.56 -1.23 26.84
N GLU A 219 19.73 -0.66 26.50
CA GLU A 219 20.15 0.67 26.97
C GLU A 219 19.15 1.76 26.53
N ILE A 220 18.74 1.72 25.26
CA ILE A 220 17.81 2.68 24.67
C ILE A 220 16.42 2.49 25.23
N ILE A 221 15.95 1.24 25.35
CA ILE A 221 14.65 0.93 25.96
C ILE A 221 14.58 1.43 27.41
N ASN A 222 15.63 1.23 28.20
CA ASN A 222 15.70 1.73 29.56
C ASN A 222 15.70 3.26 29.61
N LYS A 223 16.39 3.93 28.69
CA LYS A 223 16.38 5.40 28.61
C LYS A 223 14.98 5.92 28.23
N ILE A 224 14.31 5.32 27.26
CA ILE A 224 12.92 5.63 26.88
C ILE A 224 12.00 5.44 28.09
N TYR A 225 12.14 4.34 28.82
CA TYR A 225 11.36 4.09 30.03
C TYR A 225 11.58 5.16 31.11
N SER A 226 12.80 5.68 31.26
CA SER A 226 13.11 6.72 32.24
C SER A 226 12.47 8.09 31.96
N LEU A 227 12.06 8.35 30.70
CA LEU A 227 11.34 9.55 30.29
C LEU A 227 9.82 9.47 30.52
N ALA A 228 9.31 8.30 30.91
CA ALA A 228 7.90 8.12 31.20
C ALA A 228 7.50 8.86 32.49
N ASN A 229 6.47 9.69 32.40
CA ASN A 229 5.92 10.47 33.50
C ASN A 229 4.37 10.38 33.49
N SER A 230 3.71 11.06 34.43
CA SER A 230 2.25 10.99 34.55
C SER A 230 1.48 11.54 33.34
N SER A 231 2.09 12.37 32.50
CA SER A 231 1.44 12.98 31.34
C SER A 231 1.58 12.15 30.06
N ASN A 232 2.64 11.34 29.91
CA ASN A 232 2.93 10.58 28.68
C ASN A 232 2.84 9.05 28.83
N CYS A 233 2.70 8.52 30.05
CA CYS A 233 2.76 7.08 30.33
C CYS A 233 1.78 6.21 29.51
N MET A 234 0.54 6.68 29.30
CA MET A 234 -0.44 5.93 28.49
C MET A 234 -0.02 5.79 27.03
N SER A 235 0.63 6.81 26.46
CA SER A 235 1.13 6.77 25.09
C SER A 235 2.30 5.78 24.98
N PHE A 236 3.24 5.83 25.92
CA PHE A 236 4.36 4.88 25.97
C PHE A 236 3.87 3.44 26.10
N LEU A 237 2.90 3.16 26.98
CA LEU A 237 2.30 1.83 27.12
C LEU A 237 1.67 1.33 25.81
N LYS A 238 0.98 2.21 25.09
CA LYS A 238 0.43 1.88 23.77
C LYS A 238 1.54 1.55 22.77
N TYR A 239 2.61 2.35 22.71
CA TYR A 239 3.72 2.12 21.78
C TYR A 239 4.47 0.81 22.07
N PHE A 240 4.70 0.49 23.36
CA PHE A 240 5.26 -0.80 23.77
C PHE A 240 4.33 -1.96 23.40
N HIS A 241 3.02 -1.80 23.59
CA HIS A 241 2.05 -2.80 23.19
C HIS A 241 2.10 -3.06 21.68
N ASP A 242 2.13 -2.01 20.87
CA ASP A 242 2.22 -2.10 19.41
C ASP A 242 3.54 -2.77 18.99
N SER A 243 4.66 -2.45 19.64
CA SER A 243 5.95 -3.11 19.43
C SER A 243 5.91 -4.61 19.75
N ILE A 244 5.26 -5.03 20.84
CA ILE A 244 5.09 -6.44 21.19
C ILE A 244 4.24 -7.17 20.15
N ILE A 245 3.17 -6.53 19.64
CA ILE A 245 2.36 -7.09 18.56
C ILE A 245 3.22 -7.28 17.31
N ARG A 246 3.99 -6.25 16.92
CA ARG A 246 4.91 -6.34 15.78
C ARG A 246 5.89 -7.50 15.96
N PHE A 247 6.54 -7.61 17.11
CA PHE A 247 7.51 -8.67 17.41
C PHE A 247 6.90 -10.09 17.31
N LYS A 248 5.68 -10.29 17.82
CA LYS A 248 5.00 -11.59 17.78
C LYS A 248 4.64 -12.08 16.38
N ASN A 249 4.52 -11.17 15.41
CA ASN A 249 4.07 -11.49 14.05
C ASN A 249 5.18 -12.01 13.10
N GLY A 250 6.41 -12.24 13.57
CA GLY A 250 7.43 -13.04 12.86
C GLY A 250 8.71 -12.30 12.42
N LYS A 251 9.74 -13.05 11.98
CA LYS A 251 11.12 -12.62 11.66
C LYS A 251 11.17 -11.28 10.93
N GLN A 252 11.47 -10.22 11.66
CA GLN A 252 11.42 -8.87 11.14
C GLN A 252 12.75 -8.44 10.52
N ILE A 253 12.66 -7.76 9.38
CA ILE A 253 13.74 -6.96 8.79
C ILE A 253 13.44 -5.52 9.21
N ASN A 254 14.42 -4.80 9.77
CA ASN A 254 14.23 -3.40 10.14
C ASN A 254 13.93 -2.57 8.87
N PRO A 255 12.73 -1.98 8.74
CA PRO A 255 12.35 -1.23 7.56
C PRO A 255 13.17 0.05 7.37
N ARG A 256 13.94 0.54 8.34
CA ARG A 256 14.76 1.75 8.19
C ARG A 256 16.23 1.49 7.88
N ALA A 257 16.74 0.26 7.99
CA ALA A 257 18.17 -0.08 7.92
C ALA A 257 18.70 -0.35 6.48
N PHE A 258 18.14 0.27 5.44
CA PHE A 258 18.46 -0.04 4.04
C PHE A 258 19.42 1.00 3.44
N ASN A 259 20.73 0.76 3.57
CA ASN A 259 21.76 1.66 3.03
C ASN A 259 22.00 1.40 1.52
N PRO A 260 21.94 2.42 0.64
CA PRO A 260 22.29 2.28 -0.77
C PRO A 260 23.69 1.76 -1.07
N GLU A 261 24.66 1.98 -0.17
CA GLU A 261 26.03 1.45 -0.29
C GLU A 261 26.10 -0.08 -0.04
N ASP A 262 25.09 -0.68 0.60
CA ASP A 262 25.05 -2.11 0.91
C ASP A 262 24.44 -2.96 -0.22
N PHE A 263 23.89 -2.36 -1.28
CA PHE A 263 23.22 -3.11 -2.35
C PHE A 263 24.14 -4.12 -3.04
N GLU A 264 25.42 -3.79 -3.24
CA GLU A 264 26.38 -4.74 -3.83
C GLU A 264 26.63 -5.94 -2.91
N SER A 265 26.85 -5.67 -1.61
CA SER A 265 27.02 -6.69 -0.58
C SER A 265 25.77 -7.57 -0.42
N MET A 266 24.57 -6.97 -0.49
CA MET A 266 23.31 -7.70 -0.46
C MET A 266 23.12 -8.59 -1.69
N ILE A 267 23.42 -8.08 -2.89
CA ILE A 267 23.35 -8.87 -4.12
C ILE A 267 24.31 -10.07 -4.03
N GLU A 268 25.55 -9.85 -3.58
CA GLU A 268 26.51 -10.94 -3.37
C GLU A 268 26.01 -11.96 -2.32
N LYS A 269 25.51 -11.49 -1.18
CA LYS A 269 24.94 -12.34 -0.14
C LYS A 269 23.79 -13.22 -0.65
N TYR A 270 22.94 -12.67 -1.52
CA TYR A 270 21.76 -13.38 -2.01
C TYR A 270 22.03 -14.37 -3.13
N LYS A 271 23.11 -14.22 -3.89
CA LYS A 271 23.48 -15.17 -4.96
C LYS A 271 23.58 -16.61 -4.47
N ASP A 272 24.16 -16.79 -3.28
CA ASP A 272 24.40 -18.11 -2.68
C ASP A 272 23.37 -18.45 -1.58
N SER A 273 22.32 -17.63 -1.44
CA SER A 273 21.31 -17.77 -0.40
C SER A 273 20.13 -18.63 -0.87
N ASN A 274 19.65 -19.49 0.02
CA ASN A 274 18.39 -20.22 -0.15
C ASN A 274 17.18 -19.47 0.46
N ASP A 275 17.37 -18.23 0.90
CA ASP A 275 16.33 -17.41 1.54
C ASP A 275 15.53 -16.60 0.51
N PHE A 276 14.63 -17.29 -0.19
CA PHE A 276 13.76 -16.70 -1.21
C PHE A 276 12.90 -15.54 -0.69
N GLU A 277 12.40 -15.64 0.55
CA GLU A 277 11.56 -14.61 1.17
C GLU A 277 12.32 -13.28 1.29
N SER A 278 13.58 -13.34 1.74
CA SER A 278 14.44 -12.15 1.80
C SER A 278 14.75 -11.59 0.41
N ILE A 279 14.96 -12.45 -0.60
CA ILE A 279 15.21 -12.04 -1.98
C ILE A 279 14.00 -11.33 -2.57
N TYR A 280 12.79 -11.88 -2.38
CA TYR A 280 11.57 -11.22 -2.84
C TYR A 280 11.37 -9.87 -2.16
N LYS A 281 11.51 -9.79 -0.82
CA LYS A 281 11.41 -8.52 -0.08
C LYS A 281 12.42 -7.49 -0.56
N PHE A 282 13.63 -7.90 -0.93
CA PHE A 282 14.61 -7.03 -1.54
C PHE A 282 14.10 -6.44 -2.86
N PHE A 283 13.62 -7.26 -3.78
CA PHE A 283 13.05 -6.79 -5.04
C PHE A 283 11.80 -5.92 -4.88
N GLU A 284 10.89 -6.32 -3.98
CA GLU A 284 9.67 -5.56 -3.66
C GLU A 284 10.04 -4.14 -3.22
N ARG A 285 10.98 -4.03 -2.29
CA ARG A 285 11.45 -2.74 -1.79
C ARG A 285 12.15 -1.91 -2.85
N LEU A 286 13.04 -2.51 -3.66
CA LEU A 286 13.67 -1.79 -4.77
C LEU A 286 12.64 -1.23 -5.76
N SER A 287 11.53 -1.96 -5.98
CA SER A 287 10.45 -1.51 -6.86
C SER A 287 9.63 -0.37 -6.29
N GLU A 288 9.39 -0.38 -4.96
CA GLU A 288 8.67 0.66 -4.23
C GLU A 288 9.42 2.01 -4.33
N TYR A 289 10.71 2.00 -4.03
CA TYR A 289 11.58 3.19 -4.02
C TYR A 289 12.23 3.53 -5.39
N GLU A 290 11.83 2.87 -6.48
CA GLU A 290 12.30 3.19 -7.84
C GLU A 290 13.82 3.08 -8.06
N TYR A 291 14.49 2.17 -7.34
CA TYR A 291 15.91 1.89 -7.53
C TYR A 291 16.17 1.02 -8.77
N GLN A 292 15.75 1.51 -9.95
CA GLN A 292 15.77 0.78 -11.22
C GLN A 292 17.15 0.20 -11.55
N ALA A 293 18.21 1.00 -11.41
CA ALA A 293 19.58 0.57 -11.70
C ALA A 293 20.01 -0.65 -10.85
N ILE A 294 19.56 -0.70 -9.59
CA ILE A 294 19.85 -1.82 -8.69
C ILE A 294 19.01 -3.04 -9.06
N ILE A 295 17.73 -2.87 -9.44
CA ILE A 295 16.92 -3.99 -9.96
C ILE A 295 17.59 -4.61 -11.19
N TYR A 296 18.04 -3.79 -12.15
CA TYR A 296 18.75 -4.27 -13.34
C TYR A 296 20.04 -5.01 -12.97
N LYS A 297 20.80 -4.49 -12.00
CA LYS A 297 22.01 -5.15 -11.50
C LYS A 297 21.68 -6.50 -10.84
N SER A 298 20.75 -6.53 -9.90
CA SER A 298 20.25 -7.75 -9.26
C SER A 298 19.78 -8.79 -10.27
N CYS A 299 19.10 -8.34 -11.34
CA CYS A 299 18.66 -9.24 -12.40
C CYS A 299 19.82 -9.78 -13.25
N LYS A 300 20.79 -8.94 -13.61
CA LYS A 300 21.99 -9.37 -14.34
C LYS A 300 22.79 -10.42 -13.57
N GLU A 301 22.78 -10.32 -12.25
CA GLU A 301 23.41 -11.27 -11.34
C GLU A 301 22.58 -12.55 -11.09
N GLY A 302 21.43 -12.70 -11.77
CA GLY A 302 20.62 -13.92 -11.75
C GLY A 302 19.68 -14.07 -10.55
N LEU A 303 19.53 -13.07 -9.70
CA LEU A 303 18.74 -13.21 -8.46
C LEU A 303 17.25 -13.50 -8.71
N PHE A 304 16.69 -13.10 -9.86
CA PHE A 304 15.30 -13.42 -10.20
C PHE A 304 15.07 -14.89 -10.57
N GLU A 305 16.14 -15.65 -10.87
CA GLU A 305 16.07 -17.08 -11.20
C GLU A 305 16.00 -17.95 -9.93
N ILE A 306 16.38 -17.39 -8.79
CA ILE A 306 16.30 -18.08 -7.50
C ILE A 306 14.83 -18.34 -7.18
N CYS A 307 14.55 -19.59 -6.85
CA CYS A 307 13.21 -20.07 -6.56
C CYS A 307 13.10 -20.49 -5.10
N ASP A 308 11.90 -20.36 -4.53
CA ASP A 308 11.55 -21.06 -3.29
C ASP A 308 11.69 -22.58 -3.48
N ASN A 309 12.39 -23.21 -2.54
CA ASN A 309 12.68 -24.65 -2.57
C ASN A 309 11.42 -25.51 -2.42
N ASN A 310 10.36 -24.98 -1.81
CA ASN A 310 9.14 -25.76 -1.58
C ASN A 310 8.21 -25.73 -2.79
N ASP A 311 8.01 -24.57 -3.41
CA ASP A 311 7.02 -24.36 -4.48
C ASP A 311 7.65 -24.19 -5.87
N GLU A 312 8.97 -24.12 -6.01
CA GLU A 312 9.69 -23.76 -7.25
C GLU A 312 9.19 -22.41 -7.82
N ARG A 313 8.79 -21.49 -6.94
CA ARG A 313 8.33 -20.15 -7.31
C ARG A 313 9.48 -19.17 -7.30
N ASN A 314 9.65 -18.46 -8.41
CA ASN A 314 10.59 -17.34 -8.50
C ASN A 314 9.95 -16.00 -8.13
N VAL A 315 10.73 -14.92 -8.16
CA VAL A 315 10.29 -13.55 -7.80
C VAL A 315 9.11 -13.09 -8.65
N LEU A 316 9.05 -13.49 -9.93
CA LEU A 316 7.94 -13.13 -10.82
C LEU A 316 6.62 -13.82 -10.45
N HIS A 317 6.68 -15.08 -9.98
CA HIS A 317 5.50 -15.78 -9.44
C HIS A 317 4.96 -15.08 -8.20
N GLU A 318 5.84 -14.72 -7.26
CA GLU A 318 5.43 -14.08 -6.01
C GLU A 318 4.91 -12.65 -6.25
N ALA A 319 5.57 -11.87 -7.11
CA ALA A 319 5.08 -10.55 -7.53
C ALA A 319 3.69 -10.65 -8.18
N SER A 320 3.44 -11.70 -8.97
CA SER A 320 2.13 -11.98 -9.57
C SER A 320 1.09 -12.41 -8.55
N PHE A 321 1.49 -13.10 -7.49
CA PHE A 321 0.62 -13.47 -6.38
C PHE A 321 0.19 -12.25 -5.56
N LYS A 322 1.12 -11.32 -5.31
CA LYS A 322 0.91 -10.06 -4.57
C LYS A 322 0.26 -8.95 -5.40
N GLY A 323 0.35 -9.03 -6.73
CA GLY A 323 -0.20 -8.01 -7.63
C GLY A 323 0.73 -6.81 -7.84
N ASN A 324 2.04 -6.96 -7.59
CA ASN A 324 3.02 -5.89 -7.75
C ASN A 324 3.37 -5.68 -9.23
N LEU A 325 2.48 -4.96 -9.95
CA LEU A 325 2.63 -4.68 -11.38
C LEU A 325 3.95 -3.97 -11.71
N LYS A 326 4.39 -3.04 -10.86
CA LYS A 326 5.61 -2.25 -11.06
C LYS A 326 6.85 -3.13 -11.05
N LEU A 327 6.98 -4.01 -10.06
CA LEU A 327 8.06 -5.00 -10.01
C LEU A 327 8.00 -5.96 -11.21
N ILE A 328 6.81 -6.43 -11.59
CA ILE A 328 6.62 -7.30 -12.76
C ILE A 328 7.15 -6.62 -14.03
N GLN A 329 6.82 -5.34 -14.24
CA GLN A 329 7.32 -4.57 -15.40
C GLN A 329 8.84 -4.49 -15.42
N TYR A 330 9.49 -4.24 -14.27
CA TYR A 330 10.95 -4.23 -14.20
C TYR A 330 11.55 -5.60 -14.48
N LEU A 331 11.04 -6.67 -13.85
CA LEU A 331 11.54 -8.04 -14.06
C LEU A 331 11.41 -8.47 -15.52
N VAL A 332 10.29 -8.16 -16.18
CA VAL A 332 10.09 -8.43 -17.61
C VAL A 332 11.08 -7.64 -18.46
N SER A 333 11.33 -6.36 -18.14
CA SER A 333 12.32 -5.55 -18.86
C SER A 333 13.76 -6.09 -18.72
N CYS A 334 14.03 -6.84 -17.65
CA CYS A 334 15.30 -7.53 -17.42
C CYS A 334 15.40 -8.89 -18.14
N GLY A 335 14.37 -9.31 -18.88
CA GLY A 335 14.35 -10.59 -19.60
C GLY A 335 13.90 -11.79 -18.77
N CYS A 336 13.22 -11.57 -17.64
CA CYS A 336 12.66 -12.67 -16.86
C CYS A 336 11.66 -13.50 -17.69
N ASN A 337 11.75 -14.83 -17.62
CA ASN A 337 10.88 -15.73 -18.38
C ASN A 337 9.44 -15.71 -17.83
N ILE A 338 8.53 -15.06 -18.56
CA ILE A 338 7.11 -14.94 -18.20
C ILE A 338 6.33 -16.26 -18.28
N GLU A 339 6.89 -17.28 -18.92
CA GLU A 339 6.29 -18.62 -19.06
C GLU A 339 6.92 -19.65 -18.11
N MET A 340 7.76 -19.21 -17.16
CA MET A 340 8.29 -20.10 -16.14
C MET A 340 7.16 -20.75 -15.36
N LYS A 341 7.34 -22.01 -14.96
CA LYS A 341 6.34 -22.79 -14.25
C LYS A 341 6.84 -23.16 -12.87
N ASP A 342 5.98 -22.97 -11.88
CA ASP A 342 6.19 -23.48 -10.52
C ASP A 342 6.02 -25.01 -10.44
N LYS A 343 6.19 -25.59 -9.24
CA LYS A 343 6.07 -27.04 -9.03
C LYS A 343 4.71 -27.61 -9.42
N ASN A 344 3.66 -26.79 -9.48
CA ASN A 344 2.30 -27.19 -9.84
C ASN A 344 2.00 -26.91 -11.32
N GLY A 345 2.98 -26.38 -12.07
CA GLY A 345 2.83 -25.97 -13.45
C GLY A 345 2.17 -24.61 -13.62
N ASN A 346 2.00 -23.81 -12.57
CA ASN A 346 1.43 -22.47 -12.68
C ASN A 346 2.46 -21.53 -13.30
N THR A 347 2.04 -20.76 -14.29
CA THR A 347 2.81 -19.60 -14.76
C THR A 347 2.44 -18.36 -13.94
N PRO A 348 3.25 -17.29 -13.98
CA PRO A 348 2.90 -15.98 -13.42
C PRO A 348 1.49 -15.50 -13.81
N LEU A 349 1.09 -15.70 -15.08
CA LEU A 349 -0.26 -15.38 -15.55
C LEU A 349 -1.35 -16.20 -14.83
N ILE A 350 -1.14 -17.51 -14.62
CA ILE A 350 -2.10 -18.36 -13.88
C ILE A 350 -2.22 -17.89 -12.42
N ILE A 351 -1.10 -17.54 -11.79
CA ILE A 351 -1.09 -17.02 -10.42
C ILE A 351 -1.87 -15.71 -10.33
N ALA A 352 -1.60 -14.73 -11.21
CA ALA A 352 -2.32 -13.47 -11.25
C ALA A 352 -3.84 -13.67 -11.46
N CYS A 353 -4.23 -14.62 -12.34
CA CYS A 353 -5.62 -14.99 -12.56
C CYS A 353 -6.27 -15.63 -11.32
N SER A 354 -5.53 -16.43 -10.55
CA SER A 354 -6.00 -17.05 -9.31
C SER A 354 -6.08 -16.05 -8.15
N SER A 355 -5.20 -15.05 -8.13
CA SER A 355 -5.10 -14.05 -7.06
C SER A 355 -6.00 -12.83 -7.26
N GLY A 356 -6.57 -12.62 -8.45
CA GLY A 356 -7.54 -11.55 -8.70
C GLY A 356 -6.94 -10.24 -9.21
N HIS A 357 -5.68 -10.25 -9.69
CA HIS A 357 -4.97 -9.05 -10.10
C HIS A 357 -5.18 -8.71 -11.57
N LEU A 358 -6.31 -8.08 -11.90
CA LEU A 358 -6.71 -7.78 -13.29
C LEU A 358 -5.66 -7.01 -14.09
N GLU A 359 -5.06 -5.97 -13.52
CA GLU A 359 -4.06 -5.15 -14.24
C GLU A 359 -2.79 -5.93 -14.56
N VAL A 360 -2.38 -6.84 -13.69
CA VAL A 360 -1.28 -7.78 -13.94
C VAL A 360 -1.65 -8.75 -15.06
N VAL A 361 -2.88 -9.29 -15.06
CA VAL A 361 -3.36 -10.17 -16.14
C VAL A 361 -3.36 -9.45 -17.49
N LYS A 362 -3.88 -8.21 -17.55
CA LYS A 362 -3.86 -7.38 -18.77
C LYS A 362 -2.44 -7.16 -19.26
N TYR A 363 -1.51 -6.83 -18.37
CA TYR A 363 -0.11 -6.63 -18.72
C TYR A 363 0.53 -7.91 -19.28
N PHE A 364 0.37 -9.07 -18.62
CA PHE A 364 0.93 -10.32 -19.14
C PHE A 364 0.39 -10.68 -20.53
N ILE A 365 -0.92 -10.51 -20.76
CA ILE A 365 -1.51 -10.77 -22.08
C ILE A 365 -1.00 -9.77 -23.13
N SER A 366 -0.80 -8.50 -22.78
CA SER A 366 -0.31 -7.50 -23.72
C SER A 366 1.14 -7.74 -24.17
N ILE A 367 1.97 -8.35 -23.32
CA ILE A 367 3.34 -8.75 -23.67
C ILE A 367 3.45 -10.17 -24.25
N GLY A 368 2.31 -10.82 -24.54
CA GLY A 368 2.27 -12.09 -25.27
C GLY A 368 2.32 -13.35 -24.42
N ALA A 369 2.01 -13.30 -23.12
CA ALA A 369 1.89 -14.49 -22.30
C ALA A 369 0.84 -15.47 -22.85
N ASN A 370 1.10 -16.76 -22.75
CA ASN A 370 0.22 -17.81 -23.24
C ASN A 370 -1.06 -17.91 -22.39
N LYS A 371 -2.12 -17.24 -22.85
CA LYS A 371 -3.46 -17.26 -22.24
C LYS A 371 -4.15 -18.63 -22.19
N GLU A 372 -3.61 -19.65 -22.86
CA GLU A 372 -4.09 -21.05 -22.84
C GLU A 372 -3.10 -22.00 -22.14
N THR A 373 -2.13 -21.47 -21.40
CA THR A 373 -1.18 -22.29 -20.63
C THR A 373 -1.91 -23.20 -19.64
N LYS A 374 -1.28 -24.32 -19.27
CA LYS A 374 -1.88 -25.34 -18.40
C LYS A 374 -0.96 -25.71 -17.24
N THR A 375 -1.57 -25.80 -16.05
CA THR A 375 -0.98 -26.41 -14.86
C THR A 375 -0.78 -27.92 -15.04
N LYS A 376 -0.12 -28.58 -14.07
CA LYS A 376 -0.02 -30.05 -14.00
C LYS A 376 -1.40 -30.73 -13.90
N SER A 377 -2.40 -30.04 -13.32
CA SER A 377 -3.80 -30.49 -13.28
C SER A 377 -4.61 -30.11 -14.52
N GLY A 378 -3.99 -29.48 -15.52
CA GLY A 378 -4.64 -29.08 -16.77
C GLY A 378 -5.49 -27.81 -16.67
N ASN A 379 -5.40 -27.06 -15.57
CA ASN A 379 -6.16 -25.82 -15.40
C ASN A 379 -5.57 -24.71 -16.27
N THR A 380 -6.42 -24.01 -17.03
CA THR A 380 -6.06 -22.79 -17.77
C THR A 380 -6.22 -21.55 -16.90
N PRO A 381 -5.69 -20.37 -17.32
CA PRO A 381 -5.95 -19.10 -16.65
C PRO A 381 -7.46 -18.84 -16.44
N LEU A 382 -8.29 -19.12 -17.45
CA LEU A 382 -9.75 -18.97 -17.34
C LEU A 382 -10.36 -19.92 -16.31
N ILE A 383 -9.90 -21.18 -16.24
CA ILE A 383 -10.39 -22.13 -15.23
C ILE A 383 -10.01 -21.65 -13.82
N MET A 384 -8.81 -21.09 -13.62
CA MET A 384 -8.41 -20.56 -12.31
C MET A 384 -9.16 -19.30 -11.89
N ALA A 385 -9.33 -18.34 -12.80
CA ALA A 385 -10.16 -17.16 -12.53
C ALA A 385 -11.61 -17.55 -12.22
N SER A 386 -12.17 -18.51 -12.96
CA SER A 386 -13.56 -18.98 -12.77
C SER A 386 -13.75 -19.76 -11.48
N PHE A 387 -12.77 -20.59 -11.10
CA PHE A 387 -12.77 -21.32 -9.84
C PHE A 387 -12.70 -20.37 -8.64
N LYS A 388 -11.91 -19.29 -8.74
CA LYS A 388 -11.71 -18.31 -7.67
C LYS A 388 -12.76 -17.19 -7.63
N GLY A 389 -13.64 -17.11 -8.63
CA GLY A 389 -14.73 -16.13 -8.66
C GLY A 389 -14.36 -14.74 -9.17
N HIS A 390 -13.20 -14.60 -9.82
CA HIS A 390 -12.69 -13.30 -10.28
C HIS A 390 -13.36 -12.84 -11.58
N ILE A 391 -14.59 -12.33 -11.48
CA ILE A 391 -15.47 -12.02 -12.61
C ILE A 391 -14.86 -11.08 -13.66
N GLU A 392 -14.16 -10.03 -13.24
CA GLU A 392 -13.56 -9.07 -14.18
C GLU A 392 -12.43 -9.70 -15.00
N ILE A 393 -11.67 -10.64 -14.40
CA ILE A 393 -10.66 -11.42 -15.12
C ILE A 393 -11.33 -12.41 -16.08
N VAL A 394 -12.41 -13.07 -15.65
CA VAL A 394 -13.19 -13.97 -16.53
C VAL A 394 -13.71 -13.21 -17.76
N LYS A 395 -14.32 -12.04 -17.56
CA LYS A 395 -14.81 -11.17 -18.63
C LYS A 395 -13.69 -10.80 -19.60
N TYR A 396 -12.57 -10.33 -19.06
CA TYR A 396 -11.41 -9.95 -19.86
C TYR A 396 -10.82 -11.11 -20.66
N LEU A 397 -10.62 -12.28 -20.05
CA LEU A 397 -10.10 -13.45 -20.74
C LEU A 397 -11.02 -13.91 -21.89
N ILE A 398 -12.34 -13.94 -21.66
CA ILE A 398 -13.32 -14.24 -22.71
C ILE A 398 -13.26 -13.22 -23.85
N LEU A 399 -13.13 -11.93 -23.53
CA LEU A 399 -12.94 -10.87 -24.53
C LEU A 399 -11.65 -11.10 -25.35
N MET A 400 -10.59 -11.62 -24.73
CA MET A 400 -9.35 -11.99 -25.41
C MET A 400 -9.47 -13.29 -26.23
N GLY A 401 -10.65 -13.91 -26.32
CA GLY A 401 -10.90 -15.06 -27.18
C GLY A 401 -10.30 -16.37 -26.69
N VAL A 402 -10.14 -16.55 -25.37
CA VAL A 402 -9.77 -17.85 -24.80
C VAL A 402 -10.90 -18.88 -24.98
N ASN A 403 -10.56 -20.16 -25.01
CA ASN A 403 -11.51 -21.25 -25.11
C ASN A 403 -12.29 -21.45 -23.80
N LYS A 404 -13.53 -20.94 -23.77
CA LYS A 404 -14.47 -21.10 -22.65
C LYS A 404 -14.90 -22.54 -22.36
N GLU A 405 -14.64 -23.47 -23.27
CA GLU A 405 -14.95 -24.90 -23.13
C GLU A 405 -13.70 -25.76 -22.86
N SER A 406 -12.55 -25.13 -22.59
CA SER A 406 -11.32 -25.86 -22.26
C SER A 406 -11.52 -26.73 -21.03
N LYS A 407 -11.05 -27.97 -21.09
CA LYS A 407 -11.17 -28.95 -20.00
C LYS A 407 -9.83 -29.18 -19.31
N ASN A 408 -9.86 -29.22 -17.99
CA ASN A 408 -8.73 -29.67 -17.18
C ASN A 408 -8.63 -31.21 -17.13
N ASN A 409 -7.66 -31.75 -16.38
CA ASN A 409 -7.43 -33.20 -16.31
C ASN A 409 -8.58 -33.97 -15.64
N TYR A 410 -9.51 -33.29 -14.98
CA TYR A 410 -10.74 -33.87 -14.40
C TYR A 410 -11.94 -33.73 -15.34
N GLY A 411 -11.76 -33.15 -16.53
CA GLY A 411 -12.83 -32.87 -17.49
C GLY A 411 -13.67 -31.63 -17.13
N ASN A 412 -13.28 -30.86 -16.12
CA ASN A 412 -14.02 -29.66 -15.73
C ASN A 412 -13.73 -28.50 -16.69
N THR A 413 -14.80 -27.84 -17.15
CA THR A 413 -14.78 -26.55 -17.86
C THR A 413 -14.76 -25.39 -16.85
N PRO A 414 -14.48 -24.14 -17.29
CA PRO A 414 -14.68 -22.94 -16.50
C PRO A 414 -16.04 -22.87 -15.77
N LEU A 415 -17.12 -23.25 -16.45
CA LEU A 415 -18.47 -23.27 -15.85
C LEU A 415 -18.57 -24.32 -14.74
N LEU A 416 -18.06 -25.54 -14.97
CA LEU A 416 -18.08 -26.62 -13.98
C LEU A 416 -17.30 -26.26 -12.70
N VAL A 417 -16.12 -25.63 -12.83
CA VAL A 417 -15.36 -25.19 -11.64
C VAL A 417 -15.99 -23.99 -10.93
N ALA A 418 -16.65 -23.08 -11.65
CA ALA A 418 -17.41 -21.99 -11.06
C ALA A 418 -18.63 -22.52 -10.27
N SER A 419 -19.26 -23.60 -10.73
CA SER A 419 -20.35 -24.28 -10.00
C SER A 419 -19.88 -25.11 -8.80
N PHE A 420 -18.57 -25.31 -8.61
CA PHE A 420 -18.02 -26.11 -7.51
C PHE A 420 -17.68 -25.28 -6.28
N TYR A 421 -17.05 -24.11 -6.45
CA TYR A 421 -16.41 -23.37 -5.37
C TYR A 421 -17.41 -22.64 -4.45
N LYS A 422 -17.20 -22.75 -3.14
CA LYS A 422 -17.77 -21.88 -2.11
C LYS A 422 -16.61 -21.17 -1.43
N ALA A 423 -16.65 -19.84 -1.32
CA ALA A 423 -15.66 -19.15 -0.51
C ALA A 423 -15.72 -19.64 0.95
N PRO A 424 -14.58 -19.86 1.63
CA PRO A 424 -14.57 -20.17 3.05
C PRO A 424 -15.20 -19.01 3.85
N PRO A 425 -16.00 -19.28 4.89
CA PRO A 425 -16.56 -18.23 5.76
C PRO A 425 -15.49 -17.36 6.43
N ASP A 426 -14.28 -17.89 6.62
CA ASP A 426 -13.28 -17.33 7.55
C ASP A 426 -12.36 -16.24 6.96
N ILE A 427 -12.55 -15.84 5.69
CA ILE A 427 -11.80 -14.73 5.04
C ILE A 427 -12.61 -13.41 5.09
N LEU A 428 -13.69 -13.35 5.86
CA LEU A 428 -14.75 -12.33 5.74
C LEU A 428 -14.92 -11.43 6.97
N GLN A 429 -13.90 -10.69 7.42
CA GLN A 429 -14.16 -9.64 8.43
C GLN A 429 -14.19 -8.20 7.89
N ASP A 430 -13.35 -7.80 6.94
CA ASP A 430 -13.26 -6.36 6.64
C ASP A 430 -13.61 -5.91 5.22
N TYR A 431 -13.45 -6.74 4.19
CA TYR A 431 -13.61 -6.25 2.80
C TYR A 431 -15.03 -6.43 2.19
N TYR A 432 -15.87 -7.29 2.74
CA TYR A 432 -17.13 -7.73 2.09
C TYR A 432 -18.39 -7.63 2.96
N LYS A 433 -18.42 -6.72 3.94
CA LYS A 433 -19.53 -6.56 4.91
C LYS A 433 -20.92 -6.32 4.30
N ASN A 434 -21.03 -6.08 2.99
CA ASN A 434 -22.29 -5.79 2.29
C ASN A 434 -22.72 -6.80 1.19
N SER A 435 -22.05 -7.94 0.99
CA SER A 435 -22.47 -8.91 -0.04
C SER A 435 -22.92 -10.24 0.56
N SER A 436 -24.20 -10.32 0.89
CA SER A 436 -24.85 -11.44 1.57
C SER A 436 -25.14 -12.67 0.67
N ASN A 437 -24.37 -12.92 -0.41
CA ASN A 437 -24.53 -14.12 -1.26
C ASN A 437 -23.31 -14.41 -2.18
N ILE A 438 -22.10 -14.62 -1.63
CA ILE A 438 -20.90 -14.93 -2.46
C ILE A 438 -20.80 -16.45 -2.75
N GLU A 439 -21.77 -16.98 -3.49
CA GLU A 439 -21.54 -18.11 -4.40
C GLU A 439 -20.88 -17.52 -5.68
N ASN A 440 -20.11 -18.28 -6.47
CA ASN A 440 -19.55 -17.83 -7.77
C ASN A 440 -20.64 -17.61 -8.85
N LEU A 441 -21.84 -17.18 -8.45
CA LEU A 441 -23.04 -17.01 -9.27
C LEU A 441 -22.81 -16.01 -10.40
N GLU A 442 -22.12 -14.89 -10.16
CA GLU A 442 -21.83 -13.90 -11.20
C GLU A 442 -21.01 -14.49 -12.36
N VAL A 443 -20.01 -15.31 -12.04
CA VAL A 443 -19.20 -16.03 -13.05
C VAL A 443 -20.06 -17.03 -13.81
N VAL A 444 -20.92 -17.78 -13.11
CA VAL A 444 -21.85 -18.73 -13.76
C VAL A 444 -22.81 -18.00 -14.71
N ILE A 445 -23.44 -16.92 -14.26
CA ILE A 445 -24.34 -16.08 -15.07
C ILE A 445 -23.62 -15.59 -16.32
N TYR A 446 -22.42 -15.04 -16.15
CA TYR A 446 -21.65 -14.49 -17.27
C TYR A 446 -21.21 -15.57 -18.26
N LEU A 447 -20.67 -16.70 -17.79
CA LEU A 447 -20.25 -17.79 -18.67
C LEU A 447 -21.44 -18.33 -19.48
N LEU A 448 -22.61 -18.48 -18.86
CA LEU A 448 -23.84 -18.88 -19.56
C LEU A 448 -24.32 -17.82 -20.56
N SER A 449 -24.24 -16.53 -20.23
CA SER A 449 -24.65 -15.45 -21.12
C SER A 449 -23.77 -15.35 -22.37
N VAL A 450 -22.49 -15.73 -22.27
CA VAL A 450 -21.59 -15.86 -23.43
C VAL A 450 -21.65 -17.25 -24.09
N GLY A 451 -22.62 -18.08 -23.73
CA GLY A 451 -22.93 -19.35 -24.38
C GLY A 451 -22.04 -20.52 -23.96
N ALA A 452 -21.59 -20.58 -22.70
CA ALA A 452 -20.98 -21.79 -22.16
C ALA A 452 -22.00 -22.94 -22.09
N ASP A 453 -21.55 -24.18 -22.32
CA ASP A 453 -22.43 -25.35 -22.30
C ASP A 453 -22.91 -25.70 -20.88
N LYS A 454 -24.18 -25.40 -20.61
CA LYS A 454 -24.85 -25.68 -19.32
C LYS A 454 -25.00 -27.18 -19.02
N GLU A 455 -24.83 -28.05 -20.00
CA GLU A 455 -24.88 -29.51 -19.87
C GLU A 455 -23.50 -30.17 -19.97
N ALA A 456 -22.42 -29.37 -19.96
CA ALA A 456 -21.06 -29.89 -20.01
C ALA A 456 -20.83 -30.92 -18.88
N LYS A 457 -20.25 -32.07 -19.24
CA LYS A 457 -19.90 -33.13 -18.28
C LYS A 457 -18.40 -33.21 -18.02
N ASN A 458 -18.05 -33.37 -16.74
CA ASN A 458 -16.71 -33.74 -16.33
C ASN A 458 -16.47 -35.26 -16.43
N LYS A 459 -15.30 -35.75 -16.01
CA LYS A 459 -14.96 -37.19 -16.06
C LYS A 459 -15.85 -38.07 -15.17
N GLU A 460 -16.51 -37.50 -14.18
CA GLU A 460 -17.48 -38.20 -13.30
C GLU A 460 -18.90 -38.16 -13.88
N GLY A 461 -19.12 -37.52 -15.03
CA GLY A 461 -20.44 -37.35 -15.63
C GLY A 461 -21.25 -36.18 -15.05
N SER A 462 -20.69 -35.43 -14.11
CA SER A 462 -21.36 -34.35 -13.40
C SER A 462 -21.52 -33.11 -14.29
N THR A 463 -22.74 -32.57 -14.32
CA THR A 463 -23.10 -31.29 -14.95
C THR A 463 -23.00 -30.13 -13.94
N PRO A 464 -23.02 -28.84 -14.38
CA PRO A 464 -23.09 -27.69 -13.48
C PRO A 464 -24.23 -27.78 -12.45
N LEU A 465 -25.40 -28.29 -12.84
CA LEU A 465 -26.53 -28.47 -11.94
C LEU A 465 -26.25 -29.58 -10.90
N ILE A 466 -25.69 -30.71 -11.32
CA ILE A 466 -25.27 -31.80 -10.41
C ILE A 466 -24.26 -31.29 -9.37
N ILE A 467 -23.23 -30.54 -9.81
CA ILE A 467 -22.20 -30.00 -8.93
C ILE A 467 -22.79 -29.00 -7.93
N SER A 468 -23.54 -28.01 -8.40
CA SER A 468 -24.12 -26.98 -7.51
C SER A 468 -25.12 -27.56 -6.52
N SER A 469 -25.92 -28.56 -6.92
CA SER A 469 -26.80 -29.30 -6.02
C SER A 469 -26.04 -30.10 -4.95
N CYS A 470 -24.94 -30.76 -5.33
CA CYS A 470 -24.07 -31.49 -4.40
C CYS A 470 -23.40 -30.55 -3.38
N LYS A 471 -22.94 -29.37 -3.83
CA LYS A 471 -22.18 -28.41 -3.00
C LYS A 471 -23.03 -27.44 -2.19
N GLY A 472 -24.36 -27.43 -2.38
CA GLY A 472 -25.24 -26.56 -1.59
C GLY A 472 -25.38 -25.13 -2.15
N HIS A 473 -25.14 -24.92 -3.44
CA HIS A 473 -25.19 -23.60 -4.08
C HIS A 473 -26.58 -23.32 -4.62
N LEU A 474 -27.50 -22.96 -3.72
CA LEU A 474 -28.92 -22.77 -4.04
C LEU A 474 -29.13 -21.64 -5.06
N GLY A 475 -28.31 -20.58 -5.03
CA GLY A 475 -28.39 -19.49 -5.98
C GLY A 475 -28.11 -19.98 -7.41
N ILE A 476 -27.05 -20.75 -7.60
CA ILE A 476 -26.70 -21.36 -8.89
C ILE A 476 -27.79 -22.34 -9.35
N VAL A 477 -28.31 -23.19 -8.46
CA VAL A 477 -29.40 -24.12 -8.80
C VAL A 477 -30.65 -23.37 -9.26
N LYS A 478 -31.06 -22.32 -8.53
CA LYS A 478 -32.22 -21.48 -8.87
C LYS A 478 -32.03 -20.69 -10.15
N TYR A 479 -30.80 -20.51 -10.62
CA TYR A 479 -30.52 -19.88 -11.90
C TYR A 479 -30.51 -20.90 -13.06
N LEU A 480 -29.86 -22.05 -12.88
CA LEU A 480 -29.72 -23.08 -13.92
C LEU A 480 -31.05 -23.74 -14.30
N VAL A 481 -31.90 -24.06 -13.32
CA VAL A 481 -33.15 -24.79 -13.57
C VAL A 481 -34.12 -23.99 -14.46
N PRO A 482 -34.43 -22.69 -14.19
CA PRO A 482 -35.29 -21.91 -15.07
C PRO A 482 -34.67 -21.67 -16.46
N LEU A 483 -33.35 -21.70 -16.58
CA LEU A 483 -32.65 -21.68 -17.87
C LEU A 483 -32.74 -23.00 -18.65
N GLY A 484 -33.44 -24.00 -18.10
CA GLY A 484 -33.66 -25.30 -18.74
C GLY A 484 -32.47 -26.24 -18.63
N ALA A 485 -31.68 -26.14 -17.56
CA ALA A 485 -30.72 -27.21 -17.23
C ALA A 485 -31.47 -28.50 -16.90
N ASN A 486 -30.95 -29.65 -17.34
CA ASN A 486 -31.62 -30.94 -17.14
C ASN A 486 -31.57 -31.39 -15.67
N LYS A 487 -32.67 -31.17 -14.95
CA LYS A 487 -32.86 -31.59 -13.55
C LYS A 487 -32.86 -33.11 -13.32
N GLU A 488 -32.96 -33.90 -14.39
CA GLU A 488 -32.86 -35.37 -14.38
C GLU A 488 -31.54 -35.87 -14.99
N ALA A 489 -30.57 -34.99 -15.24
CA ALA A 489 -29.24 -35.42 -15.67
C ALA A 489 -28.62 -36.35 -14.63
N THR A 490 -27.87 -37.35 -15.08
CA THR A 490 -27.16 -38.26 -14.18
C THR A 490 -25.65 -38.18 -14.35
N ASP A 491 -24.94 -38.35 -13.23
CA ASP A 491 -23.51 -38.65 -13.19
C ASP A 491 -23.24 -40.11 -13.63
N ASN A 492 -21.97 -40.54 -13.61
CA ASN A 492 -21.58 -41.90 -14.00
C ASN A 492 -22.10 -42.99 -13.06
N LYS A 493 -22.60 -42.63 -11.87
CA LYS A 493 -23.21 -43.54 -10.90
C LYS A 493 -24.74 -43.49 -10.94
N GLY A 494 -25.33 -42.77 -11.90
CA GLY A 494 -26.78 -42.62 -12.00
C GLY A 494 -27.37 -41.58 -11.05
N ASN A 495 -26.56 -40.86 -10.28
CA ASN A 495 -27.09 -39.88 -9.33
C ASN A 495 -27.62 -38.65 -10.08
N THR A 496 -28.86 -38.28 -9.77
CA THR A 496 -29.47 -37.01 -10.19
C THR A 496 -29.02 -35.85 -9.28
N PRO A 497 -29.23 -34.58 -9.68
CA PRO A 497 -29.05 -33.43 -8.79
C PRO A 497 -29.77 -33.59 -7.46
N LEU A 498 -30.98 -34.16 -7.47
CA LEU A 498 -31.77 -34.42 -6.27
C LEU A 498 -31.09 -35.45 -5.35
N ILE A 499 -30.58 -36.56 -5.90
CA ILE A 499 -29.90 -37.59 -5.12
C ILE A 499 -28.62 -37.05 -4.48
N LEU A 500 -27.80 -36.27 -5.21
CA LEU A 500 -26.59 -35.67 -4.62
C LEU A 500 -26.89 -34.57 -3.59
N ALA A 501 -27.95 -33.78 -3.79
CA ALA A 501 -28.42 -32.83 -2.79
C ALA A 501 -28.87 -33.56 -1.51
N SER A 502 -29.60 -34.67 -1.64
CA SER A 502 -29.99 -35.53 -0.52
C SER A 502 -28.80 -36.16 0.19
N THR A 503 -27.80 -36.63 -0.56
CA THR A 503 -26.57 -37.22 -0.01
C THR A 503 -25.84 -36.26 0.93
N ASN A 504 -25.79 -34.97 0.57
CA ASN A 504 -25.08 -33.92 1.32
C ASN A 504 -26.01 -33.08 2.22
N ASN A 505 -27.24 -33.55 2.50
CA ASN A 505 -28.22 -32.89 3.34
C ASN A 505 -28.57 -31.44 2.94
N GLN A 506 -28.63 -31.15 1.63
CA GLN A 506 -28.95 -29.83 1.10
C GLN A 506 -30.47 -29.63 1.03
N LEU A 507 -31.13 -29.57 2.20
CA LEU A 507 -32.59 -29.58 2.33
C LEU A 507 -33.29 -28.53 1.45
N GLU A 508 -32.79 -27.30 1.41
CA GLU A 508 -33.41 -26.23 0.62
C GLU A 508 -33.29 -26.44 -0.90
N ILE A 509 -32.21 -27.09 -1.36
CA ILE A 509 -32.07 -27.48 -2.76
C ILE A 509 -33.01 -28.64 -3.08
N VAL A 510 -33.15 -29.61 -2.18
CA VAL A 510 -34.12 -30.72 -2.34
C VAL A 510 -35.54 -30.17 -2.44
N LYS A 511 -35.94 -29.28 -1.52
CA LYS A 511 -37.24 -28.59 -1.57
C LYS A 511 -37.46 -27.87 -2.89
N TYR A 512 -36.45 -27.13 -3.35
CA TYR A 512 -36.55 -26.40 -4.60
C TYR A 512 -36.70 -27.35 -5.80
N LEU A 513 -35.81 -28.35 -5.94
CA LEU A 513 -35.84 -29.32 -7.05
C LEU A 513 -37.17 -30.08 -7.13
N ILE A 514 -37.73 -30.51 -6.00
CA ILE A 514 -39.06 -31.16 -5.98
C ILE A 514 -40.16 -30.17 -6.37
N SER A 515 -40.12 -28.92 -5.89
CA SER A 515 -41.14 -27.92 -6.24
C SER A 515 -41.16 -27.54 -7.73
N VAL A 516 -40.03 -27.66 -8.42
CA VAL A 516 -39.93 -27.51 -9.90
C VAL A 516 -40.14 -28.83 -10.66
N GLY A 517 -40.59 -29.89 -9.97
CA GLY A 517 -40.98 -31.16 -10.56
C GLY A 517 -39.83 -32.09 -10.93
N ALA A 518 -38.75 -32.11 -10.16
CA ALA A 518 -37.76 -33.20 -10.25
C ALA A 518 -38.38 -34.52 -9.77
N ASN A 519 -37.98 -35.65 -10.35
CA ASN A 519 -38.48 -36.96 -9.97
C ASN A 519 -37.93 -37.35 -8.59
N LYS A 520 -38.78 -37.23 -7.56
CA LYS A 520 -38.45 -37.56 -6.17
C LYS A 520 -38.10 -39.03 -5.93
N ASP A 521 -38.54 -39.92 -6.82
CA ASP A 521 -38.33 -41.37 -6.75
C ASP A 521 -37.35 -41.86 -7.83
N ALA A 522 -36.55 -40.94 -8.42
CA ALA A 522 -35.46 -41.31 -9.30
C ALA A 522 -34.47 -42.24 -8.57
N LYS A 523 -33.91 -43.19 -9.32
CA LYS A 523 -32.97 -44.20 -8.82
C LYS A 523 -31.59 -43.98 -9.41
N ASP A 524 -30.56 -44.11 -8.57
CA ASP A 524 -29.19 -44.25 -9.02
C ASP A 524 -28.91 -45.66 -9.59
N ASN A 525 -27.67 -45.94 -9.98
CA ASN A 525 -27.28 -47.24 -10.53
C ASN A 525 -27.41 -48.39 -9.51
N ASP A 526 -27.40 -48.09 -8.21
CA ASP A 526 -27.61 -49.06 -7.13
C ASP A 526 -29.10 -49.24 -6.81
N GLY A 527 -29.99 -48.55 -7.53
CA GLY A 527 -31.43 -48.57 -7.31
C GLY A 527 -31.89 -47.72 -6.14
N SER A 528 -31.00 -46.90 -5.55
CA SER A 528 -31.29 -46.08 -4.37
C SER A 528 -31.97 -44.77 -4.77
N THR A 529 -32.99 -44.38 -4.00
CA THR A 529 -33.68 -43.09 -4.15
C THR A 529 -33.12 -42.08 -3.15
N SER A 530 -33.48 -40.80 -3.32
CA SER A 530 -33.19 -39.74 -2.34
C SER A 530 -33.65 -40.09 -0.93
N LEU A 531 -34.78 -40.78 -0.76
CA LEU A 531 -35.29 -41.22 0.54
C LEU A 531 -34.39 -42.30 1.16
N ILE A 532 -34.00 -43.32 0.38
CA ILE A 532 -33.09 -44.38 0.84
C ILE A 532 -31.75 -43.78 1.28
N ILE A 533 -31.19 -42.88 0.47
CA ILE A 533 -29.91 -42.22 0.79
C ILE A 533 -30.03 -41.34 2.03
N ALA A 534 -31.09 -40.54 2.16
CA ALA A 534 -31.31 -39.69 3.34
C ALA A 534 -31.46 -40.52 4.62
N SER A 535 -32.16 -41.65 4.55
CA SER A 535 -32.30 -42.58 5.68
C SER A 535 -30.98 -43.23 6.06
N MET A 536 -30.22 -43.73 5.08
CA MET A 536 -28.89 -44.33 5.29
C MET A 536 -27.89 -43.34 5.92
N LYS A 537 -28.03 -42.04 5.64
CA LYS A 537 -27.16 -40.99 6.18
C LYS A 537 -27.67 -40.36 7.48
N GLY A 538 -28.85 -40.74 7.96
CA GLY A 538 -29.43 -40.19 9.20
C GLY A 538 -30.01 -38.78 9.08
N HIS A 539 -30.35 -38.31 7.89
CA HIS A 539 -30.81 -36.93 7.66
C HIS A 539 -32.31 -36.77 7.99
N LEU A 540 -32.65 -36.76 9.28
CA LEU A 540 -34.04 -36.80 9.78
C LEU A 540 -34.97 -35.76 9.14
N GLU A 541 -34.59 -34.49 9.13
CA GLU A 541 -35.45 -33.42 8.60
C GLU A 541 -35.67 -33.54 7.08
N LEU A 542 -34.67 -34.06 6.37
CA LEU A 542 -34.80 -34.38 4.96
C LEU A 542 -35.73 -35.58 4.73
N VAL A 543 -35.62 -36.63 5.54
CA VAL A 543 -36.53 -37.79 5.50
C VAL A 543 -37.97 -37.34 5.75
N LYS A 544 -38.23 -36.58 6.83
CA LYS A 544 -39.55 -36.01 7.12
C LYS A 544 -40.10 -35.23 5.94
N TYR A 545 -39.28 -34.39 5.31
CA TYR A 545 -39.68 -33.62 4.15
C TYR A 545 -40.04 -34.53 2.95
N LEU A 546 -39.18 -35.48 2.60
CA LEU A 546 -39.41 -36.41 1.48
C LEU A 546 -40.68 -37.23 1.66
N ILE A 547 -40.95 -37.72 2.88
CA ILE A 547 -42.22 -38.37 3.24
C ILE A 547 -43.40 -37.40 3.06
N SER A 548 -43.27 -36.16 3.54
CA SER A 548 -44.37 -35.17 3.48
C SER A 548 -44.79 -34.84 2.04
N VAL A 549 -43.87 -34.95 1.08
CA VAL A 549 -44.14 -34.75 -0.36
C VAL A 549 -44.45 -36.07 -1.10
N GLY A 550 -44.64 -37.16 -0.36
CA GLY A 550 -45.07 -38.46 -0.86
C GLY A 550 -44.03 -39.22 -1.66
N ALA A 551 -42.75 -39.17 -1.27
CA ALA A 551 -41.73 -40.10 -1.77
C ALA A 551 -42.08 -41.55 -1.40
N ASP A 552 -41.86 -42.48 -2.31
CA ASP A 552 -42.27 -43.88 -2.14
C ASP A 552 -41.33 -44.62 -1.18
N GLN A 553 -41.88 -45.03 -0.03
CA GLN A 553 -41.17 -45.72 1.04
C GLN A 553 -40.92 -47.21 0.73
N GLU A 554 -41.70 -47.78 -0.19
CA GLU A 554 -41.65 -49.19 -0.55
C GLU A 554 -40.60 -49.48 -1.62
N VAL A 555 -39.97 -48.44 -2.19
CA VAL A 555 -38.89 -48.60 -3.15
C VAL A 555 -37.74 -49.37 -2.49
N LYS A 556 -37.32 -50.44 -3.17
CA LYS A 556 -36.15 -51.23 -2.83
C LYS A 556 -35.02 -50.95 -3.81
N ASN A 557 -33.82 -50.83 -3.29
CA ASN A 557 -32.59 -50.77 -4.07
C ASN A 557 -32.21 -52.18 -4.60
N ASN A 558 -31.07 -52.29 -5.28
CA ASN A 558 -30.61 -53.55 -5.87
C ASN A 558 -30.26 -54.62 -4.81
N GLU A 559 -30.08 -54.24 -3.54
CA GLU A 559 -29.92 -55.16 -2.41
C GLU A 559 -31.26 -55.61 -1.80
N GLY A 560 -32.39 -55.16 -2.35
CA GLY A 560 -33.72 -55.45 -1.81
C GLY A 560 -34.06 -54.64 -0.54
N LYS A 561 -33.28 -53.62 -0.21
CA LYS A 561 -33.44 -52.78 0.99
C LYS A 561 -34.16 -51.48 0.65
N ASN A 562 -35.10 -51.09 1.51
CA ASN A 562 -35.82 -49.81 1.43
C ASN A 562 -35.28 -48.80 2.45
N ALA A 563 -35.91 -47.63 2.53
CA ALA A 563 -35.50 -46.55 3.44
C ALA A 563 -35.47 -47.00 4.93
N LEU A 564 -36.51 -47.71 5.37
CA LEU A 564 -36.59 -48.25 6.74
C LEU A 564 -35.49 -49.29 7.04
N SER A 565 -35.05 -50.04 6.03
CA SER A 565 -34.00 -51.06 6.18
C SER A 565 -32.65 -50.46 6.59
N TYR A 566 -32.36 -49.23 6.15
CA TYR A 566 -31.12 -48.50 6.49
C TYR A 566 -31.30 -47.48 7.62
N ALA A 567 -32.53 -47.27 8.10
CA ALA A 567 -32.80 -46.26 9.12
C ALA A 567 -32.33 -46.70 10.51
N GLU A 568 -31.61 -45.80 11.18
CA GLU A 568 -31.16 -45.92 12.57
C GLU A 568 -31.59 -44.68 13.39
N GLY A 569 -31.62 -44.82 14.71
CA GLY A 569 -31.97 -43.74 15.66
C GLY A 569 -33.30 -43.05 15.34
N ASP A 570 -33.33 -41.72 15.45
CA ASP A 570 -34.53 -40.90 15.25
C ASP A 570 -35.19 -41.08 13.87
N VAL A 571 -34.40 -41.40 12.84
CA VAL A 571 -34.94 -41.67 11.49
C VAL A 571 -35.75 -42.96 11.49
N ARG A 572 -35.25 -44.00 12.16
CA ARG A 572 -35.97 -45.28 12.30
C ARG A 572 -37.24 -45.08 13.09
N ASP A 573 -37.15 -44.37 14.22
CA ASP A 573 -38.30 -44.09 15.08
C ASP A 573 -39.38 -43.33 14.31
N PHE A 574 -39.00 -42.30 13.53
CA PHE A 574 -39.94 -41.58 12.68
C PHE A 574 -40.60 -42.47 11.61
N LEU A 575 -39.81 -43.24 10.85
CA LEU A 575 -40.35 -44.10 9.80
C LEU A 575 -41.24 -45.24 10.32
N LEU A 576 -41.09 -45.65 11.59
CA LEU A 576 -41.98 -46.64 12.23
C LEU A 576 -43.30 -46.04 12.74
N THR A 577 -43.44 -44.71 12.77
CA THR A 577 -44.66 -44.03 13.25
C THR A 577 -45.68 -43.71 12.15
N ILE A 578 -45.29 -43.89 10.89
CA ILE A 578 -46.09 -43.65 9.69
C ILE A 578 -46.34 -44.97 8.98
#